data_AF-A0A6A4UWG7-F1
#
_entry.id   AF-A0A6A4UWG7-F1
#
_cell.length_a   1.000
_cell.length_b   1.000
_cell.length_c   1.000
_cell.angle_alpha   90.00
_cell.angle_beta   90.00
_cell.angle_gamma   90.00
#
_symmetry.space_group_name_H-M   'P 1'
#
loop_
_entity.id
_entity.type
_entity.pdbx_description
1 polymer ?
#
loop_
_entity_poly.entity_id
_entity_poly.type
_entity_poly.pdbx_seq_one_letter_code
_entity_poly.pdbx_strand_id
1 'polypeptide(L)'
;MFERIKALLHRWEELKEVSSLTERDLNDLGMTREQVEAFVQMPHDVPDRVAAMARIFGLTEDQIKADHDAYTDLLYTCGHCKDRAACRRVLDRGAASKPADAEFCLNKHSFAAEAAA
;
A
#
# COMPACT_ATOMS: atom_id res chain seq x y z
N MET A 1 -6.47 -13.75 19.62
CA MET A 1 -5.17 -13.35 20.20
C MET A 1 -4.03 -14.18 19.58
N PHE A 2 -4.18 -15.51 19.49
CA PHE A 2 -3.20 -16.41 18.85
C PHE A 2 -2.88 -16.08 17.38
N GLU A 3 -3.88 -15.75 16.56
CA GLU A 3 -3.66 -15.33 15.16
C GLU A 3 -2.89 -14.00 15.04
N ARG A 4 -3.04 -13.09 16.00
CA ARG A 4 -2.22 -11.86 16.08
C ARG A 4 -0.78 -12.17 16.47
N ILE A 5 -0.55 -13.15 17.33
CA ILE A 5 0.80 -13.59 17.74
C ILE A 5 1.50 -14.33 16.59
N LYS A 6 0.79 -15.17 15.83
CA LYS A 6 1.32 -15.80 14.61
C LYS A 6 1.71 -14.78 13.54
N ALA A 7 0.84 -13.80 13.29
CA ALA A 7 1.15 -12.73 12.33
C ALA A 7 2.39 -11.92 12.76
N LEU A 8 2.57 -11.71 14.07
CA LEU A 8 3.77 -11.06 14.60
C LEU A 8 5.02 -11.95 14.48
N LEU A 9 4.91 -13.26 14.70
CA LEU A 9 6.02 -14.21 14.54
C LEU A 9 6.45 -14.35 13.08
N HIS A 10 5.48 -14.50 12.16
CA HIS A 10 5.75 -14.53 10.72
C HIS A 10 6.44 -13.25 10.26
N ARG A 11 5.92 -12.08 10.65
CA ARG A 11 6.57 -10.80 10.35
C ARG A 11 7.97 -10.69 10.94
N TRP A 12 8.23 -11.31 12.09
CA TRP A 12 9.55 -11.31 12.71
C TRP A 12 10.54 -12.23 11.98
N GLU A 13 10.07 -13.39 11.47
CA GLU A 13 10.84 -14.27 10.59
C GLU A 13 11.15 -13.60 9.25
N GLU A 14 10.15 -12.97 8.61
CA GLU A 14 10.32 -12.21 7.37
C GLU A 14 11.33 -11.07 7.55
N LEU A 15 11.28 -10.32 8.65
CA LEU A 15 12.27 -9.27 8.94
C LEU A 15 13.68 -9.82 9.15
N LYS A 16 13.80 -11.01 9.75
CA LYS A 16 15.09 -11.68 9.92
C LYS A 16 15.65 -12.13 8.58
N GLU A 17 14.81 -12.64 7.68
CA GLU A 17 15.19 -12.97 6.31
C GLU A 17 15.62 -11.73 5.53
N VAL A 18 14.88 -10.62 5.60
CA VAL A 18 15.28 -9.34 4.99
C VAL A 18 16.61 -8.85 5.55
N SER A 19 16.85 -8.96 6.85
CA SER A 19 18.14 -8.59 7.47
C SER A 19 19.31 -9.44 6.98
N SER A 20 19.02 -10.66 6.50
CA SER A 20 20.02 -11.59 5.96
C SER A 20 20.28 -11.43 4.46
N LEU A 21 19.46 -10.66 3.74
CA LEU A 21 19.68 -10.35 2.31
C LEU A 21 21.02 -9.63 2.13
N THR A 22 21.80 -10.04 1.13
CA THR A 22 23.04 -9.38 0.77
C THR A 22 22.77 -8.11 -0.04
N GLU A 23 23.77 -7.22 -0.16
CA GLU A 23 23.66 -6.05 -1.06
C GLU A 23 23.40 -6.45 -2.52
N ARG A 24 23.90 -7.62 -2.94
CA ARG A 24 23.61 -8.17 -4.27
C ARG A 24 22.14 -8.52 -4.42
N ASP A 25 21.55 -9.18 -3.43
CA ASP A 25 20.12 -9.55 -3.47
C ASP A 25 19.23 -8.30 -3.50
N LEU A 26 19.59 -7.26 -2.74
CA LEU A 26 18.90 -5.98 -2.75
C LEU A 26 19.01 -5.26 -4.10
N ASN A 27 20.19 -5.29 -4.72
CA ASN A 27 20.41 -4.75 -6.06
C ASN A 27 19.63 -5.51 -7.14
N ASP A 28 19.54 -6.85 -7.03
CA ASP A 28 18.74 -7.67 -7.94
C ASP A 28 17.24 -7.38 -7.81
N LEU A 29 16.79 -6.99 -6.61
CA LEU A 29 15.43 -6.49 -6.36
C LEU A 29 15.23 -5.03 -6.78
N GLY A 30 16.30 -4.28 -7.06
CA GLY A 30 16.25 -2.85 -7.34
C GLY A 30 15.77 -2.00 -6.15
N MET A 31 15.87 -2.52 -4.92
CA MET A 31 15.34 -1.87 -3.71
C MET A 31 16.43 -1.74 -2.65
N THR A 32 16.40 -0.65 -1.89
CA THR A 32 17.22 -0.51 -0.68
C THR A 32 16.69 -1.42 0.42
N ARG A 33 17.54 -1.76 1.39
CA ARG A 33 17.12 -2.58 2.54
C ARG A 33 15.94 -1.96 3.28
N GLU A 34 15.99 -0.64 3.48
CA GLU A 34 14.93 0.13 4.15
C GLU A 34 13.59 0.02 3.40
N GLN A 35 13.63 0.02 2.05
CA GLN A 35 12.44 -0.20 1.24
C GLN A 35 11.88 -1.62 1.44
N VAL A 36 12.73 -2.65 1.40
CA VAL A 36 12.30 -4.05 1.61
C VAL A 36 11.72 -4.25 3.02
N GLU A 37 12.34 -3.66 4.04
CA GLU A 37 11.82 -3.71 5.41
C GLU A 37 10.47 -3.00 5.54
N ALA A 38 10.29 -1.84 4.91
CA ALA A 38 9.03 -1.12 4.90
C ALA A 38 7.91 -1.95 4.22
N PHE A 39 8.24 -2.69 3.16
CA PHE A 39 7.32 -3.61 2.49
C PHE A 39 6.91 -4.78 3.39
N VAL A 40 7.85 -5.44 4.06
CA VAL A 40 7.54 -6.54 5.00
C VAL A 40 6.71 -6.05 6.20
N GLN A 41 6.95 -4.81 6.64
CA GLN A 41 6.18 -4.18 7.72
C GLN A 41 4.84 -3.60 7.27
N MET A 42 4.51 -3.68 5.99
CA MET A 42 3.23 -3.22 5.46
C MET A 42 2.10 -4.21 5.79
N PRO A 43 0.92 -3.74 6.23
CA PRO A 43 -0.25 -4.62 6.33
C PRO A 43 -0.56 -5.29 4.98
N HIS A 44 -0.79 -6.60 4.97
CA HIS A 44 -1.00 -7.38 3.73
C HIS A 44 -2.16 -6.88 2.86
N ASP A 45 -3.14 -6.17 3.44
CA ASP A 45 -4.30 -5.64 2.73
C ASP A 45 -4.04 -4.27 2.07
N VAL A 46 -2.82 -3.74 2.13
CA VAL A 46 -2.48 -2.42 1.57
C VAL A 46 -2.56 -2.39 0.04
N PRO A 47 -1.97 -3.35 -0.71
CA PRO A 47 -2.07 -3.34 -2.17
C PRO A 47 -3.52 -3.36 -2.67
N ASP A 48 -4.33 -4.28 -2.15
CA ASP A 48 -5.76 -4.40 -2.49
C ASP A 48 -6.54 -3.12 -2.16
N ARG A 49 -6.19 -2.49 -1.03
CA ARG A 49 -6.84 -1.24 -0.61
C ARG A 49 -6.45 -0.06 -1.48
N VAL A 50 -5.19 0.05 -1.88
CA VAL A 50 -4.73 1.07 -2.82
C VAL A 50 -5.46 0.91 -4.15
N ALA A 51 -5.52 -0.30 -4.70
CA ALA A 51 -6.28 -0.59 -5.92
C ALA A 51 -7.79 -0.30 -5.79
N ALA A 52 -8.38 -0.61 -4.63
CA ALA A 52 -9.79 -0.31 -4.37
C ALA A 52 -10.06 1.20 -4.26
N MET A 53 -9.17 1.96 -3.62
CA MET A 53 -9.29 3.41 -3.52
C MET A 53 -9.05 4.09 -4.87
N ALA A 54 -8.04 3.66 -5.62
CA ALA A 54 -7.73 4.18 -6.96
C ALA A 54 -8.92 4.09 -7.92
N ARG A 55 -9.67 2.98 -7.86
CA ARG A 55 -10.90 2.81 -8.66
C ARG A 55 -11.97 3.87 -8.39
N ILE A 56 -12.06 4.41 -7.17
CA ILE A 56 -12.99 5.52 -6.86
C ILE A 56 -12.61 6.78 -7.65
N PHE A 57 -11.33 6.95 -7.98
CA PHE A 57 -10.80 8.04 -8.81
C PHE A 57 -10.81 7.71 -10.31
N GLY A 58 -11.34 6.55 -10.71
CA GLY A 58 -11.42 6.15 -12.12
C GLY A 58 -10.15 5.48 -12.66
N LEU A 59 -9.19 5.15 -11.80
CA LEU A 59 -7.95 4.49 -12.19
C LEU A 59 -8.08 2.96 -12.17
N THR A 60 -7.42 2.30 -13.12
CA THR A 60 -7.22 0.84 -13.12
C THR A 60 -5.98 0.45 -12.33
N GLU A 61 -5.87 -0.84 -12.02
CA GLU A 61 -4.69 -1.36 -11.33
C GLU A 61 -3.41 -1.28 -12.20
N ASP A 62 -3.55 -1.42 -13.51
CA ASP A 62 -2.43 -1.29 -14.44
C ASP A 62 -1.90 0.15 -14.52
N GLN A 63 -2.80 1.15 -14.42
CA GLN A 63 -2.41 2.56 -14.40
C GLN A 63 -1.55 2.87 -13.17
N ILE A 64 -2.05 2.53 -11.97
CA ILE A 64 -1.34 2.82 -10.72
C ILE A 64 -0.04 2.04 -10.54
N LYS A 65 0.18 0.99 -11.35
CA LYS A 65 1.42 0.19 -11.35
C LYS A 65 2.36 0.52 -12.50
N ALA A 66 1.95 1.39 -13.43
CA ALA A 66 2.76 1.73 -14.60
C ALA A 66 4.07 2.43 -14.21
N ASP A 67 4.03 3.24 -13.15
CA ASP A 67 5.20 3.86 -12.52
C ASP A 67 5.47 3.17 -11.17
N HIS A 68 6.58 2.45 -11.10
CA HIS A 68 6.97 1.68 -9.92
C HIS A 68 7.26 2.55 -8.68
N ASP A 69 7.87 3.71 -8.88
CA ASP A 69 8.25 4.60 -7.79
C ASP A 69 6.99 5.27 -7.23
N ALA A 70 6.13 5.77 -8.11
CA ALA A 70 4.83 6.31 -7.71
C ALA A 70 3.95 5.26 -7.00
N TYR A 71 3.94 4.02 -7.50
CA TYR A 71 3.23 2.92 -6.85
C TYR A 71 3.74 2.62 -5.45
N THR A 72 5.06 2.60 -5.28
CA THR A 72 5.70 2.37 -3.98
C THR A 72 5.32 3.45 -2.97
N ASP A 73 5.29 4.72 -3.40
CA ASP A 73 4.87 5.84 -2.57
C ASP A 73 3.39 5.75 -2.16
N LEU A 74 2.51 5.31 -3.06
CA LEU A 74 1.10 5.06 -2.75
C LEU A 74 0.96 3.98 -1.68
N LEU A 75 1.68 2.87 -1.81
CA LEU A 75 1.66 1.77 -0.84
C LEU A 75 2.20 2.21 0.52
N TYR A 76 3.34 2.90 0.54
CA TYR A 76 3.95 3.43 1.76
C TYR A 76 2.98 4.37 2.49
N THR A 77 2.44 5.36 1.79
CA THR A 77 1.50 6.34 2.39
C THR A 77 0.22 5.67 2.89
N CYS A 78 -0.32 4.71 2.14
CA CYS A 78 -1.52 3.96 2.54
C CYS A 78 -1.28 3.02 3.73
N GLY A 79 -0.07 2.45 3.85
CA GLY A 79 0.35 1.60 4.97
C GLY A 79 0.48 2.35 6.29
N HIS A 80 0.84 3.64 6.23
CA HIS A 80 1.01 4.50 7.41
C HIS A 80 -0.24 5.28 7.81
N CYS A 81 -1.29 5.26 6.98
CA CYS A 81 -2.55 5.94 7.25
C CYS A 81 -3.33 5.30 8.42
N LYS A 82 -3.78 6.14 9.37
CA LYS A 82 -4.50 5.70 10.57
C LYS A 82 -6.04 5.71 10.42
N ASP A 83 -6.57 6.30 9.34
CA ASP A 83 -8.01 6.48 9.11
C ASP A 83 -8.71 5.24 8.52
N ARG A 84 -8.38 4.07 9.05
CA ARG A 84 -8.83 2.75 8.54
C ARG A 84 -10.35 2.61 8.53
N ALA A 85 -11.03 3.14 9.55
CA ALA A 85 -12.48 3.05 9.67
C ALA A 85 -13.23 3.96 8.67
N ALA A 86 -12.67 5.13 8.34
CA ALA A 86 -13.21 6.00 7.29
C ALA A 86 -13.00 5.36 5.91
N CYS A 87 -11.79 4.83 5.68
CA CYS A 87 -11.44 4.09 4.48
C CYS A 87 -12.41 2.93 4.22
N ARG A 88 -12.63 2.08 5.24
CA ARG A 88 -13.54 0.94 5.12
C ARG A 88 -14.96 1.37 4.76
N ARG A 89 -15.50 2.40 5.42
CA ARG A 89 -16.85 2.93 5.16
C ARG A 89 -17.02 3.42 3.73
N VAL A 90 -16.00 4.05 3.15
CA VAL A 90 -16.02 4.48 1.75
C VAL A 90 -15.93 3.27 0.82
N LEU A 91 -15.03 2.33 1.06
CA LEU A 91 -14.87 1.16 0.19
C LEU A 91 -16.10 0.24 0.21
N ASP A 92 -16.78 0.10 1.35
CA ASP A 92 -17.98 -0.74 1.48
C ASP A 92 -19.19 -0.23 0.67
N ARG A 93 -19.22 1.06 0.31
CA ARG A 93 -20.26 1.61 -0.57
C ARG A 93 -20.06 1.22 -2.05
N GLY A 94 -18.90 0.67 -2.41
CA GLY A 94 -18.57 0.25 -3.77
C GLY A 94 -18.76 1.38 -4.79
N ALA A 95 -19.49 1.10 -5.87
CA ALA A 95 -19.71 2.03 -6.98
C ALA A 95 -20.47 3.32 -6.61
N ALA A 96 -21.06 3.40 -5.42
CA ALA A 96 -21.71 4.64 -4.96
C ALA A 96 -20.71 5.66 -4.39
N SER A 97 -19.49 5.25 -4.07
CA SER A 97 -18.44 6.15 -3.57
C SER A 97 -17.89 7.04 -4.67
N LYS A 98 -17.59 8.29 -4.30
CA LYS A 98 -17.01 9.30 -5.17
C LYS A 98 -15.68 9.81 -4.61
N PRO A 99 -14.81 10.41 -5.43
CA PRO A 99 -13.56 11.02 -4.95
C PRO A 99 -13.75 11.98 -3.76
N ALA A 100 -14.86 12.72 -3.72
CA ALA A 100 -15.20 13.63 -2.63
C ALA A 100 -15.53 12.94 -1.30
N ASP A 101 -15.81 11.62 -1.28
CA ASP A 101 -15.98 10.86 -0.04
C ASP A 101 -14.63 10.50 0.62
N ALA A 102 -13.53 10.63 -0.13
CA ALA A 102 -12.19 10.22 0.27
C ALA A 102 -11.28 11.38 0.70
N GLU A 103 -11.84 12.48 1.22
CA GLU A 103 -11.05 13.65 1.70
C GLU A 103 -10.02 13.30 2.78
N PHE A 104 -10.26 12.26 3.57
CA PHE A 104 -9.31 11.76 4.59
C PHE A 104 -8.11 11.01 3.98
N CYS A 105 -8.21 10.57 2.72
CA CYS A 105 -7.20 9.72 2.11
C CYS A 105 -5.96 10.53 1.76
N LEU A 106 -4.82 10.19 2.36
CA LEU A 106 -3.54 10.87 2.10
C LEU A 106 -3.08 10.73 0.63
N ASN A 107 -3.47 9.66 -0.06
CA ASN A 107 -3.17 9.44 -1.48
C ASN A 107 -4.13 10.15 -2.43
N LYS A 108 -5.15 10.86 -1.93
CA LYS A 108 -6.19 11.48 -2.76
C LYS A 108 -5.59 12.33 -3.88
N HIS A 109 -4.60 13.16 -3.56
CA HIS A 109 -4.00 14.06 -4.54
C HIS A 109 -3.18 13.31 -5.59
N SER A 110 -2.47 12.26 -5.20
CA SER A 110 -1.73 11.39 -6.12
C SER A 110 -2.67 10.70 -7.11
N PHE A 111 -3.77 10.11 -6.62
CA PHE A 111 -4.78 9.50 -7.51
C PHE A 111 -5.43 10.54 -8.44
N ALA A 112 -5.75 11.73 -7.93
CA ALA A 112 -6.37 12.77 -8.75
C ALA A 112 -5.41 13.31 -9.83
N ALA A 113 -4.12 13.41 -9.53
CA ALA A 113 -3.11 13.83 -10.49
C ALA A 113 -2.92 12.79 -11.59
N GLU A 114 -2.85 11.51 -11.22
CA GLU A 114 -2.69 10.40 -12.17
C GLU A 114 -3.93 10.23 -13.07
N ALA A 115 -5.13 10.43 -12.54
CA ALA A 115 -6.37 10.38 -13.32
C ALA A 115 -6.52 11.53 -14.33
N ALA A 116 -5.73 12.61 -14.17
CA ALA A 116 -5.73 13.77 -15.05
C ALA A 116 -4.59 13.76 -16.09
N ALA A 117 -3.67 12.80 -16.00
CA ALA A 117 -2.56 12.59 -16.92
C ALA A 117 -3.00 11.82 -18.17
#